data_AF-A0A8S3HRN8-F1
#
_entry.id   AF-A0A8S3HRN8-F1
#
_cell.length_a   1.000
_cell.length_b   1.000
_cell.length_c   1.000
_cell.angle_alpha   90.00
_cell.angle_beta   90.00
_cell.angle_gamma   90.00
#
_symmetry.space_group_name_H-M   'P 1'
#
loop_
_entity.id
_entity.type
_entity.pdbx_description
1 polymer ?
#
loop_
_entity_poly.entity_id
_entity_poly.type
_entity_poly.pdbx_seq_one_letter_code
_entity_poly.pdbx_strand_id
1 'polypeptide(L)' 'MGSERWKLYFKFSSIDKNRINGLCKLCNQNYKDKNGTSSNFLKHLKRKHLVEYKQVFIEEDEGLPEEGMFEGDDQPIT' A
#
# COMPACT_ATOMS: atom_id res chain seq x y z
N MET A 1 -9.75 -11.78 -12.52
CA MET A 1 -8.44 -11.13 -12.76
C MET A 1 -8.31 -10.02 -11.75
N GLY A 2 -7.46 -10.22 -10.72
CA GLY A 2 -7.35 -9.35 -9.56
C GLY A 2 -7.16 -7.89 -9.93
N SER A 3 -8.07 -7.07 -9.39
CA SER A 3 -8.35 -5.68 -9.68
C SER A 3 -7.10 -4.80 -9.75
N GLU A 4 -6.92 -4.06 -10.84
CA GLU A 4 -5.88 -3.03 -11.00
C GLU A 4 -6.09 -1.80 -10.08
N ARG A 5 -6.91 -1.94 -9.02
CA ARG A 5 -7.32 -0.89 -8.06
C ARG A 5 -6.13 -0.22 -7.37
N TRP A 6 -5.03 -0.93 -7.15
CA TRP A 6 -3.82 -0.34 -6.57
C TRP A 6 -3.28 0.82 -7.43
N LYS A 7 -3.54 0.84 -8.75
CA LYS A 7 -3.16 1.95 -9.63
C LYS A 7 -3.85 3.26 -9.27
N LEU A 8 -5.00 3.25 -8.60
CA LEU A 8 -5.71 4.46 -8.17
C LEU A 8 -4.92 5.27 -7.14
N TYR A 9 -4.16 4.57 -6.30
CA TYR A 9 -3.32 5.16 -5.26
C TYR A 9 -1.99 5.70 -5.78
N PHE A 10 -1.68 5.49 -7.06
CA PHE A 10 -0.47 6.00 -7.67
C PHE A 10 -0.77 6.94 -8.82
N LYS A 11 0.11 7.92 -8.99
CA LYS A 11 0.19 8.73 -10.22
C LYS A 11 1.42 8.27 -10.99
N PHE A 12 1.20 7.62 -12.12
CA PHE A 12 2.29 7.16 -12.97
C PHE A 12 2.71 8.27 -13.93
N SER A 13 4.00 8.38 -14.17
CA SER A 13 4.57 9.27 -15.17
C SER A 13 5.69 8.52 -15.87
N SER A 14 5.55 8.34 -17.18
CA SER A 14 6.58 7.73 -18.02
C SER A 14 7.77 8.68 -18.10
N ILE A 15 8.94 8.25 -17.62
CA ILE A 15 10.18 9.05 -17.70
C ILE A 15 10.90 8.76 -19.01
N ASP A 16 11.02 7.47 -19.36
CA ASP A 16 11.71 6.98 -20.55
C ASP A 16 10.94 5.78 -21.13
N LYS A 17 11.33 5.30 -22.33
CA LYS A 17 10.75 4.10 -22.98
C LYS A 17 10.77 2.83 -22.11
N ASN A 18 11.57 2.80 -21.05
CA ASN A 18 11.74 1.65 -20.15
C ASN A 18 11.63 2.01 -18.65
N ARG A 19 11.20 3.23 -18.30
CA ARG A 19 11.17 3.68 -16.90
C ARG A 19 9.86 4.35 -16.57
N ILE A 20 9.23 3.88 -15.48
CA ILE A 20 7.99 4.43 -14.96
C ILE A 20 8.25 5.01 -13.58
N ASN A 21 7.90 6.28 -13.41
CA ASN A 21 7.79 6.90 -12.10
C ASN A 21 6.38 6.65 -11.57
N GLY A 22 6.24 6.24 -10.31
CA GLY A 22 4.96 6.23 -9.60
C GLY A 22 5.06 7.09 -8.35
N LEU A 23 4.23 8.12 -8.27
CA LEU A 23 4.03 8.91 -7.05
C LEU A 23 2.88 8.31 -6.25
N CYS A 24 3.14 7.87 -5.03
CA CYS A 24 2.08 7.41 -4.12
C CYS A 24 1.26 8.60 -3.65
N LYS A 25 -0.07 8.55 -3.77
CA LYS A 25 -0.98 9.63 -3.34
C LYS A 25 -1.25 9.62 -1.84
N LEU A 26 -0.93 8.52 -1.16
CA LEU A 26 -1.17 8.36 0.28
C LEU A 26 -0.05 8.96 1.14
N CYS A 27 1.19 8.84 0.68
CA CYS A 27 2.36 9.37 1.39
C CYS A 27 3.22 10.33 0.56
N ASN A 28 2.79 10.67 -0.66
CA ASN A 28 3.50 11.54 -1.59
C ASN A 28 4.95 11.10 -1.88
N GLN A 29 5.25 9.80 -1.71
CA GLN A 29 6.58 9.25 -2.01
C GLN A 29 6.72 8.84 -3.47
N ASN A 30 7.87 9.18 -4.04
CA ASN A 30 8.18 8.91 -5.42
C ASN A 30 8.97 7.60 -5.58
N TYR A 31 8.46 6.70 -6.40
CA TYR A 31 9.05 5.39 -6.69
C TYR A 31 9.42 5.28 -8.16
N LYS A 32 10.66 4.86 -8.41
CA LYS A 32 11.17 4.63 -9.77
C LYS A 32 11.22 3.13 -10.02
N ASP A 33 10.45 2.66 -10.98
CA ASP A 33 10.55 1.29 -11.45
C ASP A 33 11.43 1.21 -12.71
N LYS A 34 12.50 0.42 -12.63
CA LYS A 34 13.49 0.28 -13.71
C LYS A 34 13.04 -0.71 -14.79
N ASN A 35 12.00 -1.51 -14.54
CA ASN A 35 11.64 -2.66 -15.36
C ASN A 35 10.14 -2.72 -15.70
N GLY A 36 9.40 -1.63 -15.45
CA GLY A 36 7.95 -1.56 -15.68
C GLY A 36 7.14 -2.52 -14.81
N THR A 37 7.74 -3.11 -13.77
CA THR A 37 7.07 -4.13 -12.95
C THR A 37 6.28 -3.48 -11.83
N SER A 38 4.98 -3.78 -11.76
CA SER A 38 4.08 -3.33 -10.71
C SER A 38 4.49 -3.76 -9.28
N SER A 39 5.40 -4.73 -9.19
CA SER A 39 5.84 -5.35 -7.93
C SER A 39 6.42 -4.35 -6.93
N ASN A 40 7.10 -3.29 -7.36
CA ASN A 40 7.68 -2.31 -6.44
C ASN A 40 6.59 -1.42 -5.81
N PHE A 41 5.57 -1.02 -6.57
CA PHE A 41 4.45 -0.24 -6.07
C PHE A 41 3.56 -1.04 -5.12
N LEU A 42 3.34 -2.32 -5.43
CA LEU A 42 2.61 -3.24 -4.54
C LEU A 42 3.36 -3.51 -3.23
N LYS A 43 4.67 -3.73 -3.28
CA LYS A 43 5.50 -3.87 -2.07
C LYS A 43 5.47 -2.62 -1.21
N HIS A 44 5.43 -1.44 -1.82
CA HIS A 44 5.25 -0.18 -1.09
C HIS A 44 3.93 -0.17 -0.33
N LEU A 45 2.80 -0.43 -1.01
CA LEU A 45 1.49 -0.47 -0.35
C LEU A 45 1.49 -1.51 0.77
N LYS A 46 1.97 -2.74 0.54
CA LYS A 46 2.02 -3.77 1.58
C LYS A 46 2.82 -3.36 2.82
N ARG A 47 3.89 -2.56 2.68
CA ARG A 47 4.77 -2.16 3.80
C ARG A 47 4.35 -0.87 4.49
N LYS A 48 3.81 0.09 3.74
CA LYS A 48 3.51 1.45 4.24
C LYS A 48 2.02 1.75 4.34
N HIS A 49 1.20 1.07 3.55
CA HIS A 49 -0.25 1.27 3.46
C HIS A 49 -0.95 -0.08 3.47
N LEU A 50 -0.69 -0.88 4.50
CA LEU A 50 -1.20 -2.25 4.60
C LEU A 50 -2.72 -2.29 4.56
N VAL A 51 -3.41 -1.31 5.13
CA VAL A 51 -4.87 -1.17 5.10
C VAL A 51 -5.38 -1.04 3.67
N GLU A 52 -4.86 -0.09 2.90
CA GLU A 52 -5.26 0.10 1.50
C GLU A 52 -4.84 -1.08 0.62
N TYR A 53 -3.67 -1.69 0.90
CA TYR A 53 -3.26 -2.93 0.24
C TYR A 53 -4.28 -4.04 0.52
N LYS A 54 -4.69 -4.23 1.77
CA LYS A 54 -5.72 -5.21 2.14
C LYS A 54 -7.04 -4.89 1.41
N GLN A 55 -7.50 -3.65 1.39
CA GLN A 55 -8.73 -3.28 0.67
C GLN A 55 -8.67 -3.59 -0.83
N VAL A 56 -7.51 -3.43 -1.45
CA VAL A 56 -7.33 -3.73 -2.89
C VAL A 56 -7.25 -5.23 -3.18
N PHE A 57 -6.80 -6.04 -2.21
CA PHE A 57 -6.52 -7.47 -2.40
C PHE A 57 -7.51 -8.41 -1.68
N ILE A 58 -8.35 -7.90 -0.77
CA ILE A 58 -9.33 -8.64 0.04
C ILE A 58 -10.75 -8.28 -0.41
N GLU A 59 -11.05 -8.48 -1.70
CA GLU A 59 -12.44 -8.46 -2.19
C GLU A 59 -12.98 -9.88 -2.48
N GLU A 60 -12.27 -10.94 -2.06
CA GLU A 60 -12.69 -12.33 -2.32
C GLU A 60 -12.75 -13.25 -1.10
N ASP A 61 -12.63 -12.78 0.14
CA ASP A 61 -12.89 -13.67 1.29
C ASP A 61 -13.40 -12.88 2.51
N GLU A 62 -14.68 -13.09 2.81
CA GLU A 62 -15.36 -12.72 4.05
C GLU A 62 -14.62 -13.36 5.24
N GLY A 63 -13.92 -12.59 6.10
CA GLY A 63 -13.47 -13.14 7.38
C GLY A 63 -12.38 -12.42 8.20
N LEU A 64 -12.82 -11.43 9.00
CA LEU A 64 -12.40 -11.13 10.40
C LEU A 64 -10.93 -10.73 10.75
N PRO A 65 -10.66 -10.18 11.97
CA PRO A 65 -11.51 -9.45 12.91
C PRO A 65 -11.01 -8.02 13.22
N GLU A 66 -11.92 -7.29 13.87
CA GLU A 66 -11.73 -6.08 14.67
C GLU A 66 -10.49 -6.21 15.59
N GLU A 67 -9.45 -5.41 15.34
CA GLU A 67 -8.33 -5.29 16.26
C GLU A 67 -8.78 -4.43 17.44
N GLY A 68 -9.13 -5.14 18.51
CA GLY A 68 -9.59 -4.59 19.78
C GLY A 68 -8.62 -3.53 20.30
N MET A 69 -9.22 -2.41 20.69
CA MET A 69 -8.68 -1.57 21.76
C MET A 69 -8.43 -2.45 22.99
N PHE A 70 -7.19 -2.47 23.47
CA PHE A 70 -6.94 -2.70 24.88
C PHE A 70 -6.10 -1.54 25.39
N GLU A 71 -6.80 -0.59 26.02
CA GLU A 71 -6.22 0.27 27.03
C GLU A 71 -5.70 -0.63 28.17
N GLY A 72 -4.43 -0.46 28.50
CA GLY A 72 -3.80 -1.02 29.68
C GLY A 72 -2.77 -0.02 30.16
N ASP A 73 -3.22 0.89 31.01
CA ASP A 73 -2.39 1.73 31.86
C ASP A 73 -1.54 0.82 32.77
N ASP A 74 -0.22 0.86 32.62
CA ASP A 74 0.71 0.51 33.68
C ASP A 74 1.83 1.56 33.65
N GLN A 75 1.55 2.69 34.30
CA GLN A 75 2.61 3.56 34.78
C GLN A 75 3.11 3.00 36.10
N PRO A 76 4.35 2.48 36.20
CA PRO A 76 5.00 2.40 37.50
C PRO A 76 5.40 3.82 37.91
N ILE A 77 4.63 4.42 38.83
CA ILE A 77 5.13 5.51 39.68
C ILE A 77 6.27 4.90 40.51
N THR A 78 7.48 5.40 40.27
CA THR A 78 8.62 5.26 41.19
C THR A 78 8.61 6.38 42.22
#